data_AF-A0A7C9AHJ6-F1
#
_entry.id   AF-A0A7C9AHJ6-F1
#
_cell.length_a   1.000
_cell.length_b   1.000
_cell.length_c   1.000
_cell.angle_alpha   90.00
_cell.angle_beta   90.00
_cell.angle_gamma   90.00
#
_symmetry.space_group_name_H-M   'P 1'
#
loop_
_entity.id
_entity.type
_entity.pdbx_description
1 polymer ?
#
loop_
_entity_poly.entity_id
_entity_poly.type
_entity_poly.pdbx_seq_one_letter_code
_entity_poly.pdbx_strand_id
1 'polypeptide(L)'
;RKWLSFQELGLGRTDVAADKIKPILKLSYLNLEPQLKICFSYCALFPKDYVIDKAELIHLWIAQGYVVVPSDKGQTVEDVGEEYFLILLRRCFFQDVEKDEHGEIISCKMHDLIHDVAQEVAGKEIPQANFMPSSSN
;
A
#
# COMPACT_ATOMS: atom_id res chain seq x y z
N ARG A 1 -4.35 -22.42 -36.58
CA ARG A 1 -3.11 -22.71 -35.82
C ARG A 1 -2.30 -21.42 -35.70
N LYS A 2 -2.21 -20.82 -34.49
CA LYS A 2 -1.15 -19.90 -34.00
C LYS A 2 -1.59 -18.96 -32.84
N TRP A 3 -2.68 -19.26 -32.14
CA TRP A 3 -2.98 -18.61 -30.85
C TRP A 3 -2.65 -19.48 -29.63
N LEU A 4 -2.53 -20.79 -29.80
CA LEU A 4 -2.15 -21.73 -28.74
C LEU A 4 -0.65 -21.70 -28.39
N SER A 5 0.19 -21.07 -29.22
CA SER A 5 1.64 -21.02 -29.04
C SER A 5 2.12 -19.86 -28.16
N PHE A 6 1.22 -18.97 -27.74
CA PHE A 6 1.56 -17.85 -26.84
C PHE A 6 1.55 -18.25 -25.36
N GLN A 7 0.89 -19.35 -25.00
CA GLN A 7 0.79 -19.83 -23.62
C GLN A 7 1.81 -20.92 -23.26
N GLU A 8 2.61 -21.40 -24.22
CA GLU A 8 3.58 -22.49 -24.01
C GLU A 8 5.05 -22.04 -23.89
N LEU A 9 5.32 -20.73 -23.85
CA LEU A 9 6.61 -20.18 -23.44
C LEU A 9 6.47 -19.64 -22.01
N GLY A 10 6.50 -20.56 -21.04
CA GLY A 10 6.63 -20.19 -19.64
C GLY A 10 7.84 -19.28 -19.43
N LEU A 11 7.59 -18.15 -18.76
CA LEU A 11 8.53 -17.35 -17.97
C LEU A 11 9.73 -16.70 -18.69
N GLY A 12 9.80 -15.38 -18.58
CA GLY A 12 11.06 -14.66 -18.84
C GLY A 12 11.04 -13.14 -18.85
N ARG A 13 9.91 -12.45 -18.64
CA ARG A 13 9.90 -10.97 -18.58
C ARG A 13 9.38 -10.32 -17.30
N THR A 14 9.00 -11.10 -16.29
CA THR A 14 8.46 -10.54 -15.04
C THR A 14 9.45 -10.57 -13.88
N ASP A 15 10.26 -11.61 -13.72
CA ASP A 15 11.17 -11.71 -12.56
C ASP A 15 12.36 -10.75 -12.64
N VAL A 16 13.05 -10.65 -13.79
CA VAL A 16 14.25 -9.78 -13.90
C VAL A 16 13.91 -8.30 -13.75
N ALA A 17 12.71 -7.87 -14.18
CA ALA A 17 12.25 -6.50 -14.01
C ALA A 17 11.77 -6.26 -12.58
N ALA A 18 10.97 -7.16 -12.02
CA ALA A 18 10.51 -7.08 -10.64
C ALA A 18 11.70 -7.07 -9.65
N ASP A 19 12.72 -7.89 -9.86
CA ASP A 19 13.91 -7.97 -9.00
C ASP A 19 14.79 -6.72 -9.07
N LYS A 20 14.76 -6.00 -10.20
CA LYS A 20 15.46 -4.70 -10.35
C LYS A 20 14.64 -3.53 -9.83
N ILE A 21 13.31 -3.62 -9.87
CA ILE A 21 12.39 -2.55 -9.47
C ILE A 21 12.10 -2.62 -7.97
N LYS A 22 12.01 -3.81 -7.37
CA LYS A 22 11.75 -4.01 -5.93
C LYS A 22 12.70 -3.21 -5.02
N PRO A 23 14.04 -3.18 -5.25
CA PRO A 23 14.95 -2.32 -4.48
C PRO A 23 14.61 -0.83 -4.58
N ILE A 24 14.21 -0.35 -5.75
CA ILE A 24 13.83 1.05 -5.98
C ILE A 24 12.54 1.37 -5.20
N LEU A 25 11.55 0.48 -5.25
CA LEU A 25 10.30 0.63 -4.50
C LEU A 25 10.53 0.59 -2.99
N LYS A 26 11.43 -0.29 -2.51
CA LYS A 26 11.86 -0.31 -1.10
C LYS A 26 12.52 1.00 -0.69
N LEU A 27 13.34 1.61 -1.54
CA LEU A 27 13.92 2.94 -1.27
C LEU A 27 12.82 4.01 -1.18
N SER A 28 11.84 3.98 -2.08
CA SER A 28 10.68 4.87 -2.02
C SER A 28 9.88 4.70 -0.73
N TYR A 29 9.74 3.47 -0.21
CA TYR A 29 9.14 3.18 1.09
C TYR A 29 10.01 3.67 2.25
N LEU A 30 11.32 3.38 2.26
CA LEU A 30 12.22 3.79 3.34
C LEU A 30 12.26 5.31 3.52
N ASN A 31 12.08 6.06 2.43
CA ASN A 31 12.01 7.52 2.40
C ASN A 31 10.59 8.08 2.66
N LEU A 32 9.67 7.28 3.20
CA LEU A 32 8.39 7.76 3.73
C LEU A 32 8.54 8.17 5.19
N GLU A 33 7.75 9.16 5.58
CA GLU A 33 7.55 9.49 6.99
C GLU A 33 6.89 8.31 7.74
N PRO A 34 7.14 8.16 9.05
CA PRO A 34 6.64 7.02 9.82
C PRO A 34 5.13 6.79 9.69
N GLN A 35 4.32 7.85 9.69
CA GLN A 35 2.86 7.73 9.59
C GLN A 35 2.41 7.19 8.23
N LEU A 36 3.07 7.63 7.15
CA LEU A 36 2.81 7.13 5.80
C LEU A 36 3.20 5.66 5.65
N LYS A 37 4.27 5.20 6.34
CA LYS A 37 4.67 3.79 6.35
C LYS A 37 3.61 2.90 7.01
N ILE A 38 3.00 3.38 8.08
CA ILE A 38 1.92 2.66 8.78
C ILE A 38 0.68 2.58 7.89
N CYS A 39 0.24 3.71 7.33
CA CYS A 39 -0.91 3.76 6.39
C CYS A 39 -0.68 2.85 5.18
N PHE A 40 0.53 2.88 4.63
CA PHE A 40 0.94 2.02 3.53
C PHE A 40 0.92 0.53 3.88
N SER A 41 1.50 0.16 5.03
CA SER A 41 1.53 -1.22 5.49
C SER A 41 0.13 -1.77 5.76
N TYR A 42 -0.79 -0.92 6.24
CA TYR A 42 -2.20 -1.28 6.42
C TYR A 42 -2.85 -1.67 5.08
N CYS A 43 -2.53 -0.96 3.99
CA CYS A 43 -3.07 -1.30 2.68
C CYS A 43 -2.64 -2.69 2.16
N ALA A 44 -1.58 -3.28 2.71
CA ALA A 44 -1.15 -4.65 2.38
C ALA A 44 -2.08 -5.74 2.94
N LEU A 45 -3.04 -5.37 3.79
CA LEU A 45 -4.07 -6.27 4.31
C LEU A 45 -5.15 -6.57 3.25
N PHE A 46 -5.33 -5.66 2.29
CA PHE A 46 -6.25 -5.90 1.17
C PHE A 46 -5.63 -6.90 0.21
N PRO A 47 -6.40 -7.89 -0.30
CA PRO A 47 -5.90 -8.82 -1.30
C PRO A 47 -5.40 -8.10 -2.55
N LYS A 48 -4.52 -8.77 -3.30
CA LYS A 48 -4.14 -8.33 -4.65
C LYS A 48 -5.38 -8.16 -5.53
N ASP A 49 -5.31 -7.21 -6.46
CA ASP A 49 -6.41 -6.79 -7.34
C ASP A 49 -7.67 -6.21 -6.65
N TYR A 50 -7.69 -6.07 -5.32
CA TYR A 50 -8.81 -5.49 -4.60
C TYR A 50 -8.96 -4.00 -4.90
N VAL A 51 -10.16 -3.60 -5.32
CA VAL A 51 -10.53 -2.19 -5.51
C VAL A 51 -10.87 -1.60 -4.14
N ILE A 52 -10.09 -0.61 -3.74
CA ILE A 52 -10.24 0.11 -2.48
C ILE A 52 -10.94 1.44 -2.79
N ASP A 53 -12.05 1.71 -2.12
CA ASP A 53 -12.67 3.03 -2.11
C ASP A 53 -11.78 4.02 -1.35
N LYS A 54 -11.52 5.18 -1.94
CA LYS A 54 -10.60 6.19 -1.38
C LYS A 54 -11.10 6.68 -0.02
N ALA A 55 -12.39 7.02 0.07
CA ALA A 55 -12.96 7.60 1.27
C ALA A 55 -12.98 6.57 2.41
N GLU A 56 -13.35 5.32 2.09
CA GLU A 56 -13.30 4.21 3.06
C GLU A 56 -11.89 4.00 3.59
N LEU A 57 -10.87 3.99 2.72
CA LEU A 57 -9.48 3.81 3.13
C LEU A 57 -9.01 4.91 4.10
N ILE A 58 -9.33 6.17 3.79
CA ILE A 58 -8.98 7.31 4.63
C ILE A 58 -9.69 7.18 5.99
N HIS A 59 -10.97 6.85 6.01
CA HIS A 59 -11.71 6.65 7.26
C HIS A 59 -11.12 5.49 8.10
N LEU A 60 -10.66 4.41 7.47
CA LEU A 60 -9.99 3.30 8.19
C LEU A 60 -8.68 3.76 8.84
N TRP A 61 -7.87 4.56 8.14
CA TRP A 61 -6.65 5.13 8.72
C TRP A 61 -6.95 6.07 9.90
N ILE A 62 -7.99 6.89 9.78
CA ILE A 62 -8.42 7.80 10.85
C ILE A 62 -8.93 6.99 12.05
N ALA A 63 -9.80 5.99 11.83
CA ALA A 63 -10.37 5.15 12.88
C ALA A 63 -9.29 4.40 13.68
N GLN A 64 -8.20 4.01 13.01
CA GLN A 64 -7.08 3.32 13.63
C GLN A 64 -6.07 4.28 14.28
N GLY A 65 -6.24 5.59 14.12
CA GLY A 65 -5.39 6.63 14.71
C GLY A 65 -4.06 6.83 13.98
N TYR A 66 -3.97 6.45 12.70
CA TYR A 66 -2.75 6.59 11.90
C TYR A 66 -2.58 8.00 11.32
N VAL A 67 -3.65 8.79 11.28
CA VAL A 67 -3.63 10.17 10.81
C VAL A 67 -3.44 11.11 11.99
N VAL A 68 -2.32 11.84 12.00
CA VAL A 68 -1.98 12.78 13.07
C VAL A 68 -2.08 14.20 12.54
N VAL A 69 -2.98 14.99 13.13
CA VAL A 69 -3.19 16.40 12.75
C VAL A 69 -2.24 17.30 13.54
N PRO A 70 -1.44 18.14 12.87
CA PRO A 70 -0.68 19.20 13.53
C PRO A 70 -1.62 20.24 14.14
N SER A 71 -1.47 20.53 15.44
CA SER A 71 -2.32 21.47 16.17
C SER A 71 -2.27 22.91 15.65
N ASP A 72 -1.29 23.25 14.81
CA ASP A 72 -0.97 24.61 14.35
C ASP A 72 -1.53 24.94 12.96
N LYS A 73 -2.08 23.97 12.22
CA LYS A 73 -2.46 24.17 10.81
C LYS A 73 -3.96 24.35 10.55
N GLY A 74 -4.81 24.16 11.56
CA GLY A 74 -6.27 24.26 11.39
C GLY A 74 -6.86 23.25 10.38
N GLN A 75 -6.11 22.20 10.04
CA GLN A 75 -6.53 21.12 9.15
C GLN A 75 -7.43 20.14 9.91
N THR A 76 -8.39 19.54 9.20
CA THR A 76 -9.17 18.42 9.72
C THR A 76 -8.39 17.11 9.61
N VAL A 77 -8.83 16.06 10.32
CA VAL A 77 -8.21 14.72 10.20
C VAL A 77 -8.42 14.16 8.79
N GLU A 78 -9.54 14.51 8.15
CA GLU A 78 -9.87 14.15 6.78
C GLU A 78 -8.92 14.82 5.78
N ASP A 79 -8.60 16.11 5.96
CA ASP A 79 -7.66 16.84 5.10
C ASP A 79 -6.26 16.21 5.12
N VAL A 80 -5.78 15.83 6.32
CA VAL A 80 -4.46 15.18 6.47
C VAL A 80 -4.49 13.76 5.89
N GLY A 81 -5.61 13.04 6.05
CA GLY A 81 -5.81 11.73 5.44
C GLY A 81 -5.77 11.78 3.91
N GLU A 82 -6.41 12.78 3.30
CA GLU A 82 -6.36 13.03 1.86
C GLU A 82 -4.93 13.38 1.41
N GLU A 83 -4.21 14.22 2.16
CA GLU A 83 -2.81 14.54 1.87
C GLU A 83 -1.94 13.27 1.87
N TYR A 84 -2.13 12.39 2.86
CA TYR A 84 -1.42 11.12 2.93
C TYR A 84 -1.71 10.23 1.73
N PHE A 85 -2.99 10.09 1.37
CA PHE A 85 -3.41 9.35 0.19
C PHE A 85 -2.73 9.89 -1.09
N LEU A 86 -2.75 11.21 -1.29
CA LEU A 86 -2.15 11.86 -2.45
C LEU A 86 -0.62 11.69 -2.50
N ILE A 87 0.07 11.69 -1.35
CA ILE A 87 1.51 11.42 -1.29
C ILE A 87 1.81 9.99 -1.74
N LEU A 88 1.07 9.00 -1.23
CA LEU A 88 1.23 7.60 -1.63
C LEU A 88 0.91 7.39 -3.12
N LEU A 89 -0.14 8.03 -3.61
CA LEU A 89 -0.52 8.02 -5.02
C LEU A 89 0.58 8.59 -5.93
N ARG A 90 1.15 9.75 -5.58
CA ARG A 90 2.24 10.39 -6.34
C ARG A 90 3.52 9.56 -6.38
N ARG A 91 3.70 8.65 -5.41
CA ARG A 91 4.80 7.68 -5.40
C ARG A 91 4.48 6.39 -6.18
N CYS A 92 3.37 6.37 -6.90
CA CYS A 92 2.90 5.24 -7.71
C CYS A 92 2.60 3.98 -6.90
N PHE A 93 2.16 4.13 -5.65
CA PHE A 93 1.83 2.98 -4.80
C PHE A 93 0.47 2.37 -5.16
N PHE A 94 -0.39 3.19 -5.75
CA PHE A 94 -1.69 2.79 -6.25
C PHE A 94 -1.70 2.79 -7.79
N GLN A 95 -2.48 1.88 -8.36
CA GLN A 95 -2.77 1.74 -9.79
C GLN A 95 -4.29 1.73 -10.00
N ASP A 96 -4.72 1.69 -11.27
CA ASP A 96 -6.14 1.61 -11.66
C ASP A 96 -7.02 2.64 -10.93
N VAL A 97 -6.55 3.88 -10.91
CA VAL A 97 -7.21 4.99 -10.22
C VAL A 97 -8.44 5.40 -11.01
N GLU A 98 -9.60 5.27 -10.38
CA GLU A 98 -10.87 5.70 -10.95
C GLU A 98 -11.21 7.10 -10.47
N LYS A 99 -11.77 7.91 -11.37
CA LYS A 99 -12.19 9.28 -11.08
C LYS A 99 -13.64 9.47 -11.45
N ASP A 100 -14.34 10.32 -10.69
CA ASP A 100 -15.70 10.74 -11.02
C ASP A 100 -15.74 11.75 -12.18
N GLU A 101 -16.94 12.22 -12.51
CA GLU A 101 -17.18 13.21 -13.56
C GLU A 101 -16.51 14.57 -13.30
N HIS A 102 -16.15 14.86 -12.05
CA HIS A 102 -15.47 16.08 -11.62
C HIS A 102 -13.94 15.91 -11.55
N GLY A 103 -13.43 14.70 -11.80
CA GLY A 103 -12.00 14.38 -11.74
C GLY A 103 -11.48 14.02 -10.35
N GLU A 104 -12.38 13.88 -9.37
CA GLU A 104 -12.07 13.44 -8.01
C GLU A 104 -11.80 11.93 -7.98
N ILE A 105 -10.77 11.52 -7.26
CA ILE A 105 -10.42 10.11 -7.15
C ILE A 105 -11.42 9.41 -6.24
N ILE A 106 -12.08 8.37 -6.76
CA ILE A 106 -13.08 7.60 -6.02
C ILE A 106 -12.55 6.25 -5.54
N SER A 107 -11.72 5.59 -6.36
CA SER A 107 -11.21 4.26 -6.04
C SER A 107 -9.81 4.06 -6.61
N CYS A 108 -9.10 3.09 -6.06
CA CYS A 108 -7.78 2.69 -6.53
C CYS A 108 -7.49 1.24 -6.17
N LYS A 109 -6.44 0.66 -6.76
CA LYS A 109 -5.90 -0.64 -6.38
C LYS A 109 -4.47 -0.52 -5.91
N MET A 110 -4.06 -1.36 -4.96
CA MET A 110 -2.64 -1.47 -4.63
C MET A 110 -1.91 -2.21 -5.75
N HIS A 111 -0.76 -1.67 -6.18
CA HIS A 111 0.05 -2.31 -7.22
C HIS A 111 0.67 -3.63 -6.68
N ASP A 112 0.63 -4.72 -7.43
CA ASP A 112 1.07 -6.05 -6.96
C ASP A 112 2.50 -6.10 -6.42
N LEU A 113 3.46 -5.50 -7.14
CA LEU A 113 4.85 -5.38 -6.69
C LEU A 113 4.99 -4.57 -5.39
N ILE A 114 4.16 -3.54 -5.23
CA ILE A 114 4.12 -2.68 -4.04
C ILE A 114 3.51 -3.46 -2.87
N HIS A 115 2.46 -4.23 -3.12
CA HIS A 115 1.87 -5.14 -2.14
C HIS A 115 2.89 -6.18 -1.65
N ASP A 116 3.67 -6.78 -2.56
CA ASP A 116 4.75 -7.71 -2.18
C ASP A 116 5.81 -7.04 -1.29
N VAL A 117 6.20 -5.79 -1.62
CA VAL A 117 7.13 -5.01 -0.79
C VAL A 117 6.51 -4.72 0.57
N ALA A 118 5.25 -4.31 0.63
CA ALA A 118 4.52 -3.99 1.85
C ALA A 118 4.43 -5.19 2.79
N GLN A 119 4.12 -6.38 2.28
CA GLN A 119 4.11 -7.62 3.06
C GLN A 119 5.50 -7.98 3.60
N GLU A 120 6.56 -7.77 2.81
CA GLU A 120 7.92 -8.07 3.25
C GLU A 120 8.40 -7.12 4.36
N VAL A 121 8.04 -5.84 4.31
CA VAL A 121 8.40 -4.86 5.34
C VAL A 121 7.53 -5.00 6.59
N ALA A 122 6.22 -5.21 6.44
CA ALA A 122 5.30 -5.42 7.55
C ALA A 122 5.68 -6.69 8.36
N GLY A 123 6.12 -7.76 7.69
CA GLY A 123 6.62 -8.96 8.37
C GLY A 123 7.94 -8.79 9.13
N LYS A 124 8.70 -7.72 8.88
CA LYS A 124 9.98 -7.41 9.54
C LYS A 124 9.85 -6.35 10.64
N GLU A 125 8.84 -5.49 10.57
CA GLU A 125 8.61 -4.40 11.53
C GLU A 125 7.71 -4.78 12.71
N ILE A 126 7.19 -6.01 12.76
CA ILE A 126 6.66 -6.61 13.98
C ILE A 126 7.82 -7.35 14.67
N PRO A 127 8.43 -6.83 15.76
CA PRO A 127 9.17 -7.71 16.65
C PRO A 127 8.14 -8.77 17.05
N GLN A 128 8.43 -10.04 16.79
CA GLN A 128 7.58 -11.14 17.24
C GLN A 128 7.27 -10.89 18.72
N ALA A 129 6.08 -10.36 18.98
CA ALA A 129 5.58 -10.23 20.33
C ALA A 129 5.50 -11.68 20.79
N ASN A 130 6.42 -12.01 21.69
CA ASN A 130 6.59 -13.33 22.26
C ASN A 130 5.22 -13.97 22.46
N PHE A 131 4.91 -15.00 21.66
CA PHE A 131 4.03 -16.04 22.12
C PHE A 131 4.70 -16.60 23.37
N MET A 132 4.38 -16.04 24.54
CA MET A 132 4.72 -16.64 25.81
C MET A 132 4.12 -18.05 25.76
N PRO A 133 4.93 -19.13 25.83
CA PRO A 133 4.35 -20.40 26.17
C PRO A 133 3.79 -20.22 27.56
N SER A 134 2.47 -20.35 27.70
CA SER A 134 1.80 -20.43 28.97
C SER A 134 2.52 -21.48 29.81
N SER A 135 3.25 -21.05 30.83
CA SER A 135 3.66 -21.89 31.93
C SER A 135 2.39 -22.48 32.51
N SER A 136 2.13 -23.75 32.19
CA SER A 136 1.15 -24.57 32.90
C SER A 136 1.92 -25.37 33.95
N ASN A 137 1.38 -25.31 35.16
CA ASN A 137 1.88 -25.91 36.40
C ASN A 137 2.31 -27.38 36.29
#